data_AF-A0A382XIY5-F1
#
_entry.id   AF-A0A382XIY5-F1
#
_cell.length_a   1.000
_cell.length_b   1.000
_cell.length_c   1.000
_cell.angle_alpha   90.00
_cell.angle_beta   90.00
_cell.angle_gamma   90.00
#
_symmetry.space_group_name_H-M   'P 1'
#
loop_
_entity.id
_entity.type
_entity.pdbx_description
1 polymer ?
#
loop_
_entity_poly.entity_id
_entity_poly.type
_entity_poly.pdbx_seq_one_letter_code
_entity_poly.pdbx_strand_id
1 'polypeptide(L)'
;MKGLIIDLRGNSGGLLNNSINILDKLTDRGLNLLNTKGRIPKSNRKMNSRRAPMVESDIPIVVLINRSSASASEIVSGVLQDLDRAVIVGEKSFGKGLVQSMYELNDTTTLKVTTAKYYTPSGRLIQKEDYLNNGFLTDGLDKKDSLFATRGGRRVKGGGGITPDIEIKRNPLPPYVQGLWKEGVFLAFSAEYVPMNNIEVPVMITDKIYRDFEIFLKDYEVKYKLSGEKDLSQLKTILRSKDGLRGNSTSSILSKLMFWKKTISPIL
;
A
#
# COMPACT_ATOMS: atom_id res chain seq x y z
N MET A 1 -17.63 -24.03 0.60
CA MET A 1 -16.40 -23.20 0.49
C MET A 1 -15.55 -23.45 1.73
N LYS A 2 -14.23 -23.67 1.63
CA LYS A 2 -13.38 -24.00 2.82
C LYS A 2 -12.72 -22.78 3.47
N GLY A 3 -12.67 -21.65 2.79
CA GLY A 3 -12.05 -20.43 3.25
C GLY A 3 -12.11 -19.34 2.18
N LEU A 4 -11.84 -18.10 2.57
CA LEU A 4 -11.83 -16.94 1.69
C LEU A 4 -10.54 -16.15 1.88
N ILE A 5 -9.84 -15.84 0.79
CA ILE A 5 -8.68 -14.96 0.77
C ILE A 5 -9.08 -13.65 0.10
N ILE A 6 -8.87 -12.53 0.79
CA ILE A 6 -9.09 -11.18 0.28
C ILE A 6 -7.72 -10.54 0.07
N ASP A 7 -7.32 -10.37 -1.18
CA ASP A 7 -6.05 -9.72 -1.51
C ASP A 7 -6.21 -8.21 -1.65
N LEU A 8 -5.67 -7.45 -0.69
CA LEU A 8 -5.65 -5.99 -0.70
C LEU A 8 -4.23 -5.45 -0.93
N ARG A 9 -3.27 -6.29 -1.31
CA ARG A 9 -1.90 -5.85 -1.64
C ARG A 9 -1.94 -4.92 -2.84
N GLY A 10 -1.18 -3.82 -2.78
CA GLY A 10 -1.16 -2.83 -3.87
C GLY A 10 -2.41 -1.94 -3.96
N ASN A 11 -3.44 -2.17 -3.13
CA ASN A 11 -4.68 -1.40 -3.18
C ASN A 11 -4.59 -0.12 -2.33
N SER A 12 -4.42 1.03 -2.99
CA SER A 12 -4.30 2.36 -2.37
C SER A 12 -5.61 2.92 -1.77
N GLY A 13 -6.69 2.15 -1.86
CA GLY A 13 -7.98 2.43 -1.27
C GLY A 13 -9.03 2.83 -2.31
N GLY A 14 -9.95 3.70 -1.93
CA GLY A 14 -11.10 4.06 -2.75
C GLY A 14 -12.21 4.68 -1.91
N LEU A 15 -13.45 4.42 -2.31
CA LEU A 15 -14.64 4.99 -1.67
C LEU A 15 -14.93 4.32 -0.33
N LEU A 16 -15.14 5.13 0.71
CA LEU A 16 -15.50 4.67 2.06
C LEU A 16 -16.75 3.77 2.05
N ASN A 17 -17.78 4.16 1.28
CA ASN A 17 -19.02 3.38 1.20
C ASN A 17 -18.79 1.97 0.66
N ASN A 18 -17.80 1.76 -0.22
CA ASN A 18 -17.46 0.43 -0.70
C ASN A 18 -16.81 -0.41 0.39
N SER A 19 -15.91 0.16 1.21
CA SER A 19 -15.36 -0.52 2.38
C SER A 19 -16.48 -0.96 3.34
N ILE A 20 -17.41 -0.07 3.65
CA ILE A 20 -18.54 -0.39 4.54
C ILE A 20 -19.41 -1.49 3.93
N ASN A 21 -19.72 -1.43 2.63
CA ASN A 21 -20.51 -2.45 1.95
C ASN A 21 -19.83 -3.83 1.90
N ILE A 22 -18.50 -3.87 1.76
CA ILE A 22 -17.72 -5.12 1.84
C ILE A 22 -17.82 -5.69 3.25
N LEU A 23 -17.57 -4.85 4.26
CA LEU A 23 -17.62 -5.26 5.67
C LEU A 23 -19.02 -5.76 6.07
N ASP A 24 -20.08 -5.07 5.63
CA ASP A 24 -21.48 -5.42 5.86
C ASP A 24 -21.82 -6.85 5.35
N LYS A 25 -21.13 -7.33 4.31
CA LYS A 25 -21.31 -8.69 3.77
C LYS A 25 -20.50 -9.75 4.52
N LEU A 26 -19.51 -9.36 5.34
CA LEU A 26 -18.57 -10.27 5.98
C LEU A 26 -18.74 -10.34 7.50
N THR A 27 -19.62 -9.52 8.07
CA THR A 27 -19.76 -9.33 9.52
C THR A 27 -21.22 -9.40 9.94
N ASP A 28 -21.46 -9.80 11.19
CA ASP A 28 -22.82 -9.91 11.71
C ASP A 28 -23.54 -8.56 11.73
N ARG A 29 -24.86 -8.61 11.53
CA ARG A 29 -25.72 -7.43 11.55
C ARG A 29 -25.59 -6.70 12.89
N GLY A 30 -25.50 -5.38 12.85
CA GLY A 30 -25.49 -4.51 14.03
C GLY A 30 -24.12 -4.26 14.62
N LEU A 31 -23.07 -4.97 14.19
CA LEU A 31 -21.71 -4.72 14.66
C LEU A 31 -21.24 -3.32 14.24
N ASN A 32 -20.51 -2.65 15.13
CA ASN A 32 -19.82 -1.41 14.81
C ASN A 32 -18.68 -1.70 13.83
N LEU A 33 -18.70 -1.06 12.66
CA LEU A 33 -17.67 -1.23 11.64
C LEU A 33 -16.64 -0.10 11.71
N LEU A 34 -17.08 1.15 11.79
CA LEU A 34 -16.15 2.28 11.73
C LEU A 34 -16.73 3.50 12.40
N ASN A 35 -15.88 4.23 13.10
CA ASN A 35 -16.20 5.54 13.66
C ASN A 35 -15.38 6.62 12.97
N THR A 36 -16.00 7.77 12.70
CA THR A 36 -15.28 9.00 12.40
C THR A 36 -15.34 9.94 13.59
N LYS A 37 -14.22 10.58 13.93
CA LYS A 37 -14.18 11.66 14.93
C LYS A 37 -13.50 12.87 14.34
N GLY A 38 -14.20 14.00 14.34
CA GLY A 38 -13.70 15.28 13.85
C GLY A 38 -13.82 16.38 14.91
N ARG A 39 -13.42 17.60 14.53
CA ARG A 39 -13.50 18.77 15.42
C ARG A 39 -14.94 19.17 15.73
N ILE A 40 -15.83 19.05 14.74
CA ILE A 40 -17.24 19.43 14.85
C ILE A 40 -18.13 18.18 15.01
N PRO A 41 -19.24 18.27 15.77
CA PRO A 41 -20.14 17.13 15.98
C PRO A 41 -20.65 16.50 14.67
N LYS A 42 -20.90 17.30 13.62
CA LYS A 42 -21.37 16.82 12.31
C LYS A 42 -20.37 15.90 11.59
N SER A 43 -19.09 15.97 11.94
CA SER A 43 -18.05 15.10 11.41
C SER A 43 -17.96 13.76 12.14
N ASN A 44 -18.66 13.62 13.27
CA ASN A 44 -18.71 12.38 14.02
C ASN A 44 -19.78 11.47 13.45
N ARG A 45 -19.40 10.25 13.08
CA ARG A 45 -20.32 9.23 12.55
C ARG A 45 -19.94 7.88 13.11
N LYS A 46 -20.96 7.07 13.36
CA LYS A 46 -20.84 5.65 13.66
C LYS A 46 -21.47 4.86 12.52
N MET A 47 -20.73 3.92 11.97
CA MET A 47 -21.14 3.10 10.83
C MET A 47 -21.23 1.67 11.31
N ASN A 48 -22.45 1.14 11.38
CA ASN A 48 -22.71 -0.24 11.78
C ASN A 48 -23.05 -1.11 10.57
N SER A 49 -22.83 -2.42 10.70
CA SER A 49 -23.36 -3.44 9.80
C SER A 49 -24.90 -3.38 9.82
N ARG A 50 -25.50 -3.38 8.64
CA ARG A 50 -26.95 -3.24 8.41
C ARG A 50 -27.59 -4.53 7.89
N ARG A 51 -26.80 -5.44 7.33
CA ARG A 51 -27.29 -6.66 6.65
C ARG A 51 -26.80 -7.92 7.36
N ALA A 52 -27.44 -9.04 7.05
CA ALA A 52 -26.90 -10.35 7.42
C ALA A 52 -25.65 -10.65 6.57
N PRO A 53 -24.64 -11.33 7.13
CA PRO A 53 -23.44 -11.67 6.38
C PRO A 53 -23.76 -12.63 5.23
N MET A 54 -23.05 -12.48 4.12
CA MET A 54 -23.13 -13.38 2.97
C MET A 54 -22.19 -14.59 3.10
N VAL A 55 -21.20 -14.49 3.99
CA VAL A 55 -20.24 -15.55 4.28
C VAL A 55 -20.50 -16.03 5.70
N GLU A 56 -20.76 -17.33 5.84
CA GLU A 56 -20.99 -17.99 7.13
C GLU A 56 -19.83 -17.71 8.10
N SER A 57 -20.15 -17.62 9.39
CA SER A 57 -19.21 -17.19 10.44
C SER A 57 -18.05 -18.16 10.67
N ASP A 58 -18.26 -19.44 10.36
CA ASP A 58 -17.29 -20.53 10.49
C ASP A 58 -16.29 -20.58 9.31
N ILE A 59 -16.61 -19.95 8.19
CA ILE A 59 -15.68 -19.89 7.05
C ILE A 59 -14.51 -18.97 7.41
N PRO A 60 -13.26 -19.48 7.44
CA PRO A 60 -12.09 -18.69 7.79
C PRO A 60 -11.79 -17.67 6.69
N ILE A 61 -11.43 -16.46 7.11
CA ILE A 61 -11.02 -15.37 6.21
C ILE A 61 -9.56 -14.99 6.48
N VAL A 62 -8.79 -14.86 5.41
CA VAL A 62 -7.45 -14.28 5.43
C VAL A 62 -7.45 -13.01 4.58
N VAL A 63 -6.85 -11.94 5.07
CA VAL A 63 -6.66 -10.70 4.32
C VAL A 63 -5.18 -10.47 4.09
N LEU A 64 -4.79 -10.34 2.82
CA LEU A 64 -3.41 -10.03 2.45
C LEU A 64 -3.23 -8.52 2.32
N ILE A 65 -2.22 -7.97 3.00
CA ILE A 65 -1.87 -6.54 2.92
C ILE A 65 -0.38 -6.34 2.66
N ASN A 66 -0.03 -5.16 2.14
CA ASN A 66 1.36 -4.72 2.08
C ASN A 66 1.46 -3.21 2.32
N ARG A 67 2.68 -2.66 2.19
CA ARG A 67 2.96 -1.23 2.38
C ARG A 67 2.17 -0.30 1.45
N SER A 68 1.63 -0.82 0.35
CA SER A 68 0.82 -0.08 -0.61
C SER A 68 -0.69 -0.17 -0.33
N SER A 69 -1.11 -1.04 0.61
CA SER A 69 -2.48 -1.10 1.10
C SER A 69 -2.78 0.18 1.91
N ALA A 70 -3.74 1.00 1.46
CA ALA A 70 -4.01 2.30 2.08
C ALA A 70 -5.51 2.61 2.19
N SER A 71 -5.87 3.54 3.08
CA SER A 71 -7.20 4.15 3.18
C SER A 71 -8.32 3.11 3.31
N ALA A 72 -9.23 3.02 2.34
CA ALA A 72 -10.33 2.05 2.28
C ALA A 72 -9.87 0.59 2.52
N SER A 73 -8.68 0.21 2.05
CA SER A 73 -8.10 -1.13 2.27
C SER A 73 -7.73 -1.35 3.74
N GLU A 74 -7.24 -0.30 4.41
CA GLU A 74 -6.88 -0.32 5.83
C GLU A 74 -8.12 -0.37 6.71
N ILE A 75 -9.20 0.28 6.28
CA ILE A 75 -10.51 0.14 6.92
C ILE A 75 -10.98 -1.31 6.85
N VAL A 76 -11.01 -1.94 5.67
CA VAL A 76 -11.49 -3.32 5.54
C VAL A 76 -10.64 -4.29 6.38
N SER A 77 -9.32 -4.24 6.22
CA SER A 77 -8.40 -5.11 6.97
C SER A 77 -8.44 -4.87 8.47
N GLY A 78 -8.40 -3.61 8.92
CA GLY A 78 -8.42 -3.25 10.33
C GLY A 78 -9.72 -3.66 11.03
N VAL A 79 -10.86 -3.46 10.39
CA VAL A 79 -12.17 -3.84 10.98
C VAL A 79 -12.32 -5.36 11.08
N LEU A 80 -11.94 -6.10 10.04
CA LEU A 80 -11.99 -7.57 10.08
C LEU A 80 -11.02 -8.15 11.14
N GLN A 81 -9.86 -7.51 11.32
CA GLN A 81 -8.92 -7.86 12.39
C GLN A 81 -9.54 -7.60 13.77
N ASP A 82 -10.07 -6.40 13.99
CA ASP A 82 -10.63 -5.95 15.26
C ASP A 82 -11.86 -6.74 15.69
N LEU A 83 -12.66 -7.24 14.75
CA LEU A 83 -13.84 -8.08 15.03
C LEU A 83 -13.49 -9.57 15.17
N ASP A 84 -12.22 -9.95 14.99
CA ASP A 84 -11.75 -11.34 14.91
C ASP A 84 -12.47 -12.13 13.82
N ARG A 85 -12.85 -11.45 12.74
CA ARG A 85 -13.46 -12.08 11.58
C ARG A 85 -12.41 -12.62 10.61
N ALA A 86 -11.22 -12.02 10.58
CA ALA A 86 -10.12 -12.43 9.72
C ALA A 86 -8.74 -12.36 10.41
N VAL A 87 -7.81 -13.14 9.85
CA VAL A 87 -6.37 -13.04 10.12
C VAL A 87 -5.71 -12.19 9.02
N ILE A 88 -4.90 -11.23 9.42
CA ILE A 88 -4.18 -10.32 8.52
C ILE A 88 -2.77 -10.83 8.28
N VAL A 89 -2.36 -10.95 7.02
CA VAL A 89 -1.07 -11.52 6.63
C VAL A 89 -0.35 -10.57 5.67
N GLY A 90 0.95 -10.39 5.86
CA GLY A 90 1.80 -9.64 4.92
C GLY A 90 2.69 -8.61 5.58
N GLU A 91 2.71 -7.38 5.06
CA GLU A 91 3.49 -6.28 5.62
C GLU A 91 2.58 -5.20 6.20
N LYS A 92 3.08 -4.43 7.17
CA LYS A 92 2.38 -3.26 7.72
C LYS A 92 1.90 -2.32 6.59
N SER A 93 0.64 -1.89 6.68
CA SER A 93 -0.01 -1.05 5.67
C SER A 93 0.49 0.40 5.68
N PHE A 94 -0.03 1.22 4.76
CA PHE A 94 0.50 2.57 4.51
C PHE A 94 0.31 3.56 5.67
N GLY A 95 -0.79 3.51 6.40
CA GLY A 95 -1.15 4.39 7.52
C GLY A 95 -1.97 5.62 7.15
N LYS A 96 -2.89 5.54 6.18
CA LYS A 96 -3.74 6.67 5.76
C LYS A 96 -5.14 6.55 6.39
N GLY A 97 -5.34 7.24 7.52
CA GLY A 97 -6.53 7.17 8.35
C GLY A 97 -7.37 8.46 8.43
N LEU A 98 -7.24 9.37 7.47
CA LEU A 98 -7.91 10.67 7.50
C LEU A 98 -9.14 10.72 6.58
N VAL A 99 -10.19 11.38 7.06
CA VAL A 99 -11.41 11.69 6.32
C VAL A 99 -11.22 13.02 5.60
N GLN A 100 -11.42 13.02 4.29
CA GLN A 100 -11.39 14.24 3.48
C GLN A 100 -12.78 14.53 2.95
N SER A 101 -13.27 15.74 3.22
CA SER A 101 -14.54 16.26 2.71
C SER A 101 -14.28 17.24 1.57
N MET A 102 -15.11 17.18 0.54
CA MET A 102 -15.09 18.13 -0.57
C MET A 102 -16.10 19.23 -0.30
N TYR A 103 -15.69 20.48 -0.50
CA TYR A 103 -16.51 21.67 -0.37
C TYR A 103 -16.44 22.43 -1.70
N GLU A 104 -17.56 22.50 -2.40
CA GLU A 104 -17.66 23.30 -3.63
C GLU A 104 -17.61 24.78 -3.24
N LEU A 105 -16.68 25.51 -3.84
CA LEU A 105 -16.57 26.97 -3.68
C LEU A 105 -17.33 27.71 -4.79
N ASN A 106 -17.35 27.11 -5.97
CA ASN A 106 -18.10 27.50 -7.16
C ASN A 106 -18.16 26.29 -8.12
N ASP A 107 -18.78 26.48 -9.30
CA ASP A 107 -19.02 25.42 -10.29
C ASP A 107 -17.75 24.73 -10.83
N THR A 108 -16.57 25.33 -10.68
CA THR A 108 -15.30 24.81 -11.22
C THR A 108 -14.27 24.48 -10.15
N THR A 109 -14.52 24.86 -8.89
CA THR A 109 -13.52 24.83 -7.81
C THR A 109 -14.05 24.09 -6.60
N THR A 110 -13.34 23.02 -6.23
CA THR A 110 -13.65 22.22 -5.04
C THR A 110 -12.47 22.22 -4.08
N LEU A 111 -12.72 22.60 -2.83
CA LEU A 111 -11.78 22.53 -1.75
C LEU A 111 -11.86 21.17 -1.06
N LYS A 112 -10.74 20.44 -0.96
CA LYS A 112 -10.65 19.18 -0.25
C LYS A 112 -10.01 19.38 1.13
N VAL A 113 -10.79 19.22 2.19
CA VAL A 113 -10.36 19.49 3.58
C VAL A 113 -10.39 18.21 4.39
N THR A 114 -9.35 18.00 5.20
CA THR A 114 -9.36 16.95 6.21
C THR A 114 -10.25 17.35 7.39
N THR A 115 -11.32 16.60 7.64
CA THR A 115 -12.36 16.98 8.62
C THR A 115 -12.45 16.04 9.82
N ALA A 116 -11.97 14.81 9.68
CA ALA A 116 -12.06 13.79 10.71
C ALA A 116 -10.99 12.69 10.55
N LYS A 117 -10.97 11.80 11.53
CA LYS A 117 -10.10 10.63 11.62
C LYS A 117 -10.94 9.35 11.70
N TYR A 118 -10.43 8.25 11.15
CA TYR A 118 -11.04 6.93 11.21
C TYR A 118 -10.58 6.14 12.43
N TYR A 119 -11.53 5.63 13.22
CA TYR A 119 -11.29 4.71 14.32
C TYR A 119 -12.00 3.40 14.05
N THR A 120 -11.23 2.33 14.16
CA THR A 120 -11.69 0.94 14.02
C THR A 120 -12.44 0.49 15.30
N PRO A 121 -13.12 -0.66 15.30
CA PRO A 121 -13.95 -1.10 16.42
C PRO A 121 -13.21 -1.22 17.75
N SER A 122 -11.92 -1.54 17.76
CA SER A 122 -11.11 -1.57 18.99
C SER A 122 -10.80 -0.17 19.53
N GLY A 123 -11.21 0.89 18.83
CA GLY A 123 -10.91 2.28 19.16
C GLY A 123 -9.56 2.77 18.65
N ARG A 124 -8.81 1.96 17.89
CA ARG A 124 -7.48 2.37 17.38
C ARG A 124 -7.57 3.19 16.11
N LEU A 125 -6.63 4.14 16.01
CA LEU A 125 -6.46 5.03 14.88
C LEU A 125 -5.57 4.38 13.81
N ILE A 126 -5.96 4.50 12.54
CA ILE A 126 -5.18 4.00 11.39
C ILE A 126 -4.04 4.96 11.02
N GLN A 127 -4.24 6.26 11.20
CA GLN A 127 -3.34 7.30 10.73
C GLN A 127 -1.92 7.16 11.33
N LYS A 128 -0.91 7.14 10.46
CA LYS A 128 0.50 7.26 10.87
C LYS A 128 0.90 8.70 11.15
N GLU A 129 1.97 8.88 11.90
CA GLU A 129 2.63 10.18 12.04
C GLU A 129 3.06 10.70 10.65
N ASP A 130 2.83 11.98 10.42
CA ASP A 130 3.08 12.67 9.16
C ASP A 130 3.92 13.93 9.42
N TYR A 131 4.17 14.73 8.38
CA TYR A 131 5.04 15.92 8.35
C TYR A 131 4.89 16.93 9.51
N LEU A 132 3.79 16.91 10.26
CA LEU A 132 3.60 17.78 11.42
C LEU A 132 4.47 17.37 12.63
N ASN A 133 4.90 16.10 12.72
CA ASN A 133 5.81 15.57 13.76
C ASN A 133 5.48 16.01 15.21
N ASN A 134 4.21 16.25 15.50
CA ASN A 134 3.74 16.85 16.75
C ASN A 134 2.60 16.05 17.39
N GLY A 135 2.29 14.86 16.89
CA GLY A 135 1.20 14.02 17.40
C GLY A 135 -0.22 14.50 17.06
N PHE A 136 -0.39 15.63 16.38
CA PHE A 136 -1.72 16.21 16.14
C PHE A 136 -2.61 15.30 15.28
N LEU A 137 -2.05 14.66 14.24
CA LEU A 137 -2.81 13.79 13.34
C LEU A 137 -3.09 12.42 13.95
N THR A 138 -2.31 12.02 14.95
CA THR A 138 -2.30 10.70 15.56
C THR A 138 -2.97 10.67 16.93
N ASP A 139 -3.41 11.83 17.45
CA ASP A 139 -3.89 12.01 18.84
C ASP A 139 -2.83 11.61 19.89
N GLY A 140 -1.54 11.75 19.55
CA GLY A 140 -0.42 11.34 20.41
C GLY A 140 -0.26 9.82 20.55
N LEU A 141 -0.98 9.03 19.75
CA LEU A 141 -0.88 7.56 19.74
C LEU A 141 0.38 7.02 19.04
N ASP A 142 1.14 7.90 18.38
CA ASP A 142 2.43 7.62 17.74
C ASP A 142 3.58 7.51 18.74
N LYS A 143 3.54 8.25 19.85
CA LYS A 143 4.62 8.29 20.86
C LYS A 143 4.55 7.17 21.90
N LYS A 144 3.44 6.42 21.94
CA LYS A 144 3.25 5.27 22.83
C LYS A 144 2.87 4.09 21.95
N ASP A 145 3.44 2.92 22.23
CA ASP A 145 3.00 1.65 21.67
C ASP A 145 1.53 1.45 22.09
N SER A 146 0.61 2.04 21.32
CA SER A 146 -0.79 2.15 21.68
C SER A 146 -1.42 0.79 21.42
N LEU A 147 -1.43 -0.02 22.48
CA LEU A 147 -1.95 -1.37 22.49
C LEU A 147 -3.46 -1.31 22.65
N PHE A 148 -4.14 -2.01 21.77
CA PHE A 148 -5.57 -2.24 21.82
C PHE A 148 -5.83 -3.75 21.76
N ALA A 149 -7.07 -4.14 22.01
CA ALA A 149 -7.50 -5.51 21.93
C ALA A 149 -8.61 -5.65 20.87
N THR A 150 -8.51 -6.70 20.05
CA THR A 150 -9.63 -7.13 19.21
C THR A 150 -10.77 -7.66 20.10
N ARG A 151 -11.95 -7.90 19.52
CA ARG A 151 -13.13 -8.42 20.22
C ARG A 151 -12.85 -9.75 20.96
N GLY A 152 -11.98 -10.58 20.41
CA GLY A 152 -11.50 -11.86 20.92
C GLY A 152 -10.18 -11.77 21.68
N GLY A 153 -9.68 -10.57 21.96
CA GLY A 153 -8.55 -10.35 22.88
C GLY A 153 -7.15 -10.36 22.24
N ARG A 154 -7.02 -10.42 20.91
CA ARG A 154 -5.70 -10.31 20.26
C ARG A 154 -5.14 -8.91 20.44
N ARG A 155 -3.84 -8.80 20.70
CA ARG A 155 -3.15 -7.51 20.84
C ARG A 155 -2.91 -6.89 19.47
N VAL A 156 -3.39 -5.67 19.27
CA VAL A 156 -3.21 -4.90 18.04
C VAL A 156 -2.69 -3.50 18.34
N LYS A 157 -1.97 -2.90 17.38
CA LYS A 157 -1.37 -1.56 17.51
C LYS A 157 -2.14 -0.52 16.71
N GLY A 158 -2.25 0.69 17.24
CA GLY A 158 -2.73 1.88 16.51
C GLY A 158 -1.58 2.79 16.03
N GLY A 159 -1.92 3.85 15.29
CA GLY A 159 -1.02 4.99 15.03
C GLY A 159 0.01 4.79 13.90
N GLY A 160 -0.18 3.84 12.99
CA GLY A 160 0.81 3.57 11.95
C GLY A 160 0.33 2.72 10.78
N GLY A 161 -0.98 2.63 10.55
CA GLY A 161 -1.58 1.62 9.69
C GLY A 161 -1.90 0.32 10.43
N ILE A 162 -2.38 -0.65 9.68
CA ILE A 162 -2.72 -1.99 10.12
C ILE A 162 -1.45 -2.83 10.16
N THR A 163 -1.13 -3.33 11.36
CA THR A 163 -0.05 -4.29 11.56
C THR A 163 -0.62 -5.70 11.37
N PRO A 164 -0.01 -6.54 10.52
CA PRO A 164 -0.51 -7.88 10.26
C PRO A 164 -0.39 -8.77 11.50
N ASP A 165 -1.24 -9.78 11.59
CA ASP A 165 -1.13 -10.85 12.60
C ASP A 165 0.03 -11.77 12.28
N ILE A 166 0.28 -12.02 10.99
CA ILE A 166 1.40 -12.81 10.47
C ILE A 166 2.22 -11.92 9.55
N GLU A 167 3.39 -11.50 10.01
CA GLU A 167 4.31 -10.70 9.21
C GLU A 167 5.07 -11.57 8.21
N ILE A 168 5.01 -11.21 6.93
CA ILE A 168 5.79 -11.82 5.87
C ILE A 168 6.80 -10.79 5.36
N LYS A 169 8.09 -11.10 5.55
CA LYS A 169 9.18 -10.30 4.97
C LYS A 169 9.26 -10.60 3.48
N ARG A 170 9.02 -9.59 2.64
CA ARG A 170 9.18 -9.70 1.20
C ARG A 170 10.66 -9.56 0.84
N ASN A 171 11.20 -10.54 0.14
CA ASN A 171 12.50 -10.38 -0.50
C ASN A 171 12.37 -9.39 -1.67
N PRO A 172 13.18 -8.32 -1.71
CA PRO A 172 13.11 -7.37 -2.80
C PRO A 172 13.42 -8.09 -4.12
N LEU A 173 12.55 -7.87 -5.12
CA LEU A 173 12.78 -8.40 -6.46
C LEU A 173 14.06 -7.78 -7.04
N PRO A 174 14.81 -8.50 -7.89
CA PRO A 174 15.94 -7.90 -8.60
C PRO A 174 15.49 -6.64 -9.38
N PRO A 175 16.33 -5.59 -9.50
CA PRO A 175 15.95 -4.35 -10.19
C PRO A 175 15.43 -4.55 -11.62
N TYR A 176 15.99 -5.53 -12.33
CA TYR A 176 15.52 -5.93 -13.66
C TYR A 176 14.06 -6.39 -13.64
N VAL A 177 13.71 -7.30 -12.72
CA VAL A 177 12.34 -7.81 -12.54
C VAL A 177 11.38 -6.70 -12.11
N GLN A 178 11.84 -5.74 -11.29
CA GLN A 178 11.04 -4.55 -10.96
C GLN A 178 10.77 -3.68 -12.19
N GLY A 179 11.76 -3.54 -13.08
CA GLY A 179 11.62 -2.87 -14.36
C GLY A 179 10.54 -3.52 -15.23
N LEU A 180 10.59 -4.85 -15.38
CA LEU A 180 9.58 -5.63 -16.11
C LEU A 180 8.15 -5.39 -15.59
N TRP A 181 7.97 -5.38 -14.27
CA TRP A 181 6.68 -5.07 -13.66
C TRP A 181 6.23 -3.64 -13.94
N LYS A 182 7.16 -2.68 -13.85
CA LYS A 182 6.85 -1.26 -14.04
C LYS A 182 6.46 -0.93 -15.48
N GLU A 183 7.10 -1.59 -16.44
CA GLU A 183 6.81 -1.42 -17.87
C GLU A 183 5.64 -2.29 -18.34
N GLY A 184 5.07 -3.12 -17.47
CA GLY A 184 3.89 -3.94 -17.79
C GLY A 184 4.20 -5.15 -18.68
N VAL A 185 5.47 -5.56 -18.79
CA VAL A 185 5.93 -6.61 -19.71
C VAL A 185 5.26 -7.96 -19.42
N PHE A 186 5.08 -8.31 -18.13
CA PHE A 186 4.37 -9.53 -17.75
C PHE A 186 2.90 -9.54 -18.20
N LEU A 187 2.24 -8.38 -18.12
CA LEU A 187 0.86 -8.25 -18.55
C LEU A 187 0.76 -8.39 -20.06
N ALA A 188 1.64 -7.70 -20.81
CA ALA A 188 1.72 -7.81 -22.26
C ALA A 188 1.94 -9.25 -22.71
N PHE A 189 2.93 -9.93 -22.13
CA PHE A 189 3.17 -11.35 -22.41
C PHE A 189 1.94 -12.21 -22.11
N SER A 190 1.31 -12.05 -20.93
CA SER A 190 0.13 -12.84 -20.58
C SER A 190 -1.06 -12.61 -21.52
N ALA A 191 -1.24 -11.38 -22.01
CA ALA A 191 -2.34 -11.02 -22.90
C ALA A 191 -2.17 -11.64 -24.30
N GLU A 192 -0.94 -11.78 -24.78
CA GLU A 192 -0.64 -12.42 -26.07
C GLU A 192 -0.56 -13.95 -25.94
N TYR A 193 0.09 -14.44 -24.88
CA TYR A 193 0.41 -15.84 -24.73
C TYR A 193 -0.80 -16.72 -24.39
N VAL A 194 -1.69 -16.23 -23.52
CA VAL A 194 -2.84 -17.02 -23.03
C VAL A 194 -3.80 -17.41 -24.17
N PRO A 195 -4.25 -16.48 -25.04
CA PRO A 195 -5.12 -16.84 -26.16
C PRO A 195 -4.43 -17.71 -27.21
N MET A 196 -3.14 -17.49 -27.49
CA MET A 196 -2.39 -18.25 -28.51
C MET A 196 -2.11 -19.69 -28.10
N ASN A 197 -2.04 -19.97 -26.80
CA ASN A 197 -1.71 -21.30 -26.27
C ASN A 197 -2.89 -21.95 -25.53
N ASN A 198 -4.10 -21.38 -25.64
CA ASN A 198 -5.33 -21.86 -25.00
C ASN A 198 -5.13 -22.20 -23.51
N ILE A 199 -4.49 -21.31 -22.76
CA ILE A 199 -4.19 -21.56 -21.34
C ILE A 199 -5.46 -21.43 -20.50
N GLU A 200 -5.83 -22.49 -19.81
CA GLU A 200 -6.96 -22.53 -18.86
C GLU A 200 -6.49 -22.43 -17.40
N VAL A 201 -7.41 -22.06 -16.51
CA VAL A 201 -7.16 -21.98 -15.07
C VAL A 201 -7.41 -23.33 -14.38
N PRO A 202 -6.58 -23.75 -13.40
CA PRO A 202 -5.42 -23.05 -12.84
C PRO A 202 -4.18 -23.15 -13.76
N VAL A 203 -3.51 -22.02 -13.96
CA VAL A 203 -2.32 -21.94 -14.81
C VAL A 203 -1.14 -22.61 -14.11
N MET A 204 -0.55 -23.61 -14.77
CA MET A 204 0.72 -24.18 -14.36
C MET A 204 1.84 -23.60 -15.22
N ILE A 205 2.80 -22.91 -14.57
CA ILE A 205 3.97 -22.36 -15.26
C ILE A 205 4.90 -23.53 -15.61
N THR A 206 4.98 -23.87 -16.89
CA THR A 206 5.87 -24.90 -17.42
C THR A 206 7.17 -24.31 -17.94
N ASP A 207 8.18 -25.15 -18.14
CA ASP A 207 9.45 -24.74 -18.77
C ASP A 207 9.24 -24.14 -20.16
N LYS A 208 8.20 -24.56 -20.89
CA LYS A 208 7.83 -23.97 -22.18
C LYS A 208 7.44 -22.51 -22.02
N ILE A 209 6.54 -22.20 -21.09
CA ILE A 209 6.09 -20.83 -20.82
C ILE A 209 7.27 -19.95 -20.44
N TYR A 210 8.19 -20.48 -19.64
CA TYR A 210 9.39 -19.76 -19.24
C TYR A 210 10.31 -19.43 -20.44
N ARG A 211 10.61 -20.41 -21.30
CA ARG A 211 11.42 -20.20 -22.51
C ARG A 211 10.77 -19.24 -23.49
N ASP A 212 9.45 -19.36 -23.67
CA ASP A 212 8.70 -18.47 -24.56
C ASP A 212 8.71 -17.03 -24.02
N PHE A 213 8.66 -16.85 -22.70
CA PHE A 213 8.85 -15.54 -22.07
C PHE A 213 10.27 -14.99 -22.27
N GLU A 214 11.31 -15.82 -22.16
CA GLU A 214 12.68 -15.40 -22.45
C GLU A 214 12.87 -14.95 -23.92
N ILE A 215 12.18 -15.60 -24.86
CA ILE A 215 12.16 -15.17 -26.27
C ILE A 215 11.43 -13.83 -26.41
N PHE A 216 10.26 -13.68 -25.79
CA PHE A 216 9.48 -12.45 -25.80
C PHE A 216 10.27 -11.25 -25.25
N LEU A 217 11.12 -11.48 -24.24
CA LEU A 217 11.96 -10.42 -23.66
C LEU A 217 13.02 -9.86 -24.61
N LYS A 218 13.37 -10.55 -25.70
CA LYS A 218 14.38 -10.07 -26.65
C LYS A 218 13.95 -8.79 -27.37
N ASP A 219 12.65 -8.56 -27.48
CA ASP A 219 12.08 -7.37 -28.13
C ASP A 219 11.93 -6.18 -27.17
N TYR A 220 12.28 -6.35 -25.89
CA TYR A 220 12.12 -5.31 -24.85
C TYR A 220 13.46 -4.80 -24.31
N GLU A 221 13.72 -3.50 -24.49
CA GLU A 221 14.76 -2.79 -23.75
C GLU A 221 14.24 -2.26 -22.41
N VAL A 222 14.38 -3.06 -21.36
CA VAL A 222 13.86 -2.73 -20.02
C VAL A 222 14.70 -1.65 -19.36
N LYS A 223 14.10 -0.50 -19.03
CA LYS A 223 14.77 0.56 -18.26
C LYS A 223 14.67 0.28 -16.77
N TYR A 224 15.73 -0.24 -16.19
CA TYR A 224 15.87 -0.39 -14.74
C TYR A 224 17.02 0.45 -14.19
N LYS A 225 16.86 0.94 -12.96
CA LYS A 225 17.92 1.65 -12.24
C LYS A 225 18.60 0.73 -11.25
N LEU A 226 19.92 0.65 -11.31
CA LEU A 226 20.70 -0.07 -10.32
C LEU A 226 20.79 0.75 -9.02
N SER A 227 20.96 0.10 -7.86
CA SER A 227 21.09 0.81 -6.57
C SER A 227 22.20 1.87 -6.61
N GLY A 228 23.36 1.53 -7.20
CA GLY A 228 24.47 2.46 -7.34
C GLY A 228 24.17 3.69 -8.23
N GLU A 229 23.26 3.60 -9.19
CA GLU A 229 22.84 4.77 -9.99
C GLU A 229 21.94 5.71 -9.18
N LYS A 230 21.11 5.16 -8.29
CA LYS A 230 20.30 5.94 -7.35
C LYS A 230 21.21 6.67 -6.36
N ASP A 231 22.19 5.98 -5.79
CA ASP A 231 23.16 6.55 -4.86
C ASP A 231 23.99 7.63 -5.54
N LEU A 232 24.45 7.39 -6.77
CA LEU A 232 25.14 8.38 -7.59
C LEU A 232 24.26 9.62 -7.89
N SER A 233 22.97 9.41 -8.19
CA SER A 233 22.03 10.51 -8.44
C SER A 233 21.79 11.34 -7.18
N GLN A 234 21.58 10.70 -6.03
CA GLN A 234 21.44 11.37 -4.74
C GLN A 234 22.71 12.14 -4.38
N LEU A 235 23.88 11.52 -4.56
CA LEU A 235 25.17 12.15 -4.35
C LEU A 235 25.34 13.38 -5.26
N LYS A 236 25.01 13.27 -6.56
CA LYS A 236 25.02 14.41 -7.50
C LYS A 236 24.09 15.53 -7.04
N THR A 237 22.88 15.22 -6.57
CA THR A 237 21.94 16.23 -6.05
C THR A 237 22.48 16.90 -4.78
N ILE A 238 23.02 16.13 -3.82
CA ILE A 238 23.62 16.66 -2.59
C ILE A 238 24.80 17.57 -2.93
N LEU A 239 25.70 17.12 -3.82
CA LEU A 239 26.87 17.89 -4.23
C LEU A 239 26.46 19.20 -4.94
N ARG A 240 25.47 19.17 -5.85
CA ARG A 240 24.92 20.39 -6.48
C ARG A 240 24.30 21.35 -5.47
N SER A 241 23.61 20.85 -4.45
CA SER A 241 23.02 21.68 -3.40
C SER A 241 24.06 22.35 -2.49
N LYS A 242 25.26 21.76 -2.38
CA LYS A 242 26.39 22.29 -1.59
C LYS A 242 27.34 23.17 -2.40
N ASP A 243 27.48 22.93 -3.71
CA ASP A 243 28.31 23.76 -4.62
C ASP A 243 27.74 25.18 -4.78
N GLY A 244 26.46 25.42 -4.48
CA GLY A 244 25.89 26.77 -4.37
C GLY A 244 26.44 27.62 -3.21
N LEU A 245 27.29 27.06 -2.34
CA LEU A 245 27.78 27.73 -1.11
C LEU A 245 29.30 27.91 -1.03
N ARG A 246 30.10 27.65 -2.07
CA ARG A 246 31.56 27.91 -2.00
C ARG A 246 32.13 28.51 -3.28
N GLY A 247 32.67 29.72 -3.13
CA GLY A 247 33.52 30.36 -4.12
C GLY A 247 34.81 29.56 -4.38
N ASN A 248 35.26 29.66 -5.63
CA ASN A 248 36.58 29.37 -6.18
C ASN A 248 37.53 28.50 -5.34
N SER A 249 37.65 27.22 -5.73
CA SER A 249 38.91 26.50 -6.01
C SER A 249 38.85 25.01 -5.63
N THR A 250 39.59 24.20 -6.38
CA THR A 250 39.72 22.72 -6.40
C THR A 250 38.65 21.95 -7.18
N SER A 251 39.09 21.06 -8.08
CA SER A 251 38.23 20.22 -8.91
C SER A 251 37.28 19.42 -8.02
N SER A 252 36.01 19.83 -7.94
CA SER A 252 35.07 19.16 -7.05
C SER A 252 34.87 17.71 -7.51
N ILE A 253 34.60 16.80 -6.57
CA ILE A 253 34.24 15.41 -6.88
C ILE A 253 33.08 15.34 -7.89
N LEU A 254 32.21 16.37 -7.90
CA LEU A 254 31.14 16.52 -8.87
C LEU A 254 31.66 16.60 -10.31
N SER A 255 32.73 17.36 -10.59
CA SER A 255 33.28 17.48 -11.95
C SER A 255 33.83 16.14 -12.43
N LYS A 256 34.53 15.39 -11.57
CA LYS A 256 35.04 14.04 -11.89
C LYS A 256 33.91 13.02 -12.13
N LEU A 257 32.78 13.11 -11.41
CA LEU A 257 31.62 12.23 -11.57
C LEU A 257 30.69 12.58 -12.74
N MET A 258 30.72 13.82 -13.22
CA MET A 258 29.88 14.28 -14.34
C MET A 258 30.45 13.86 -15.69
N PHE A 259 31.77 13.72 -15.80
CA PHE A 259 32.46 13.31 -17.03
C PHE A 259 32.83 11.84 -17.11
N TRP A 260 32.48 11.03 -16.09
CA TRP A 260 32.64 9.58 -16.15
C TRP A 260 31.59 8.97 -17.10
N LYS A 261 31.95 8.85 -18.38
CA LYS A 261 31.19 8.06 -19.36
C LYS A 261 31.61 6.60 -19.21
N LYS A 262 30.64 5.73 -18.95
CA LYS A 262 30.83 4.27 -19.07
C LYS A 262 31.14 3.97 -20.54
N THR A 263 32.38 3.58 -20.85
CA THR A 263 32.67 2.89 -22.10
C THR A 263 32.02 1.51 -21.98
N ILE A 264 30.80 1.39 -22.52
CA ILE A 264 30.21 0.07 -22.77
C ILE A 264 30.98 -0.47 -23.97
N SER A 265 32.03 -1.25 -23.71
CA SER A 265 32.63 -2.11 -24.73
C SER A 265 31.84 -3.42 -24.71
N PRO A 266 31.16 -3.80 -25.80
CA PRO A 266 30.63 -5.14 -25.93
C PRO A 266 31.82 -6.05 -26.22
N ILE A 267 32.18 -6.91 -25.27
CA ILE A 267 33.09 -8.02 -25.51
C ILE A 267 32.25 -9.28 -25.31
N LEU A 268 32.01 -9.93 -26.46
CA LEU A 268 31.66 -11.33 -26.76
C LEU A 268 31.14 -12.22 -25.63
#